data_AF-A0A3N9URQ7-F1
#
_entry.id   AF-A0A3N9URQ7-F1
#
_cell.length_a   1.000
_cell.length_b   1.000
_cell.length_c   1.000
_cell.angle_alpha   90.00
_cell.angle_beta   90.00
_cell.angle_gamma   90.00
#
_symmetry.space_group_name_H-M   'P 1'
#
loop_
_entity.id
_entity.type
_entity.pdbx_description
1 polymer ?
#
loop_
_entity_poly.entity_id
_entity_poly.type
_entity_poly.pdbx_seq_one_letter_code
_entity_poly.pdbx_strand_id
1 'polypeptide(L)'
;MANEENGFDCASCTEGSGAEAAECIVQDLEHRVIPVGTRKLAGQERQYRTTLQKWLTRAEFIVWSKKQSLQIDPVCWFTEMGHGPVPDDVKL
;
A
#
# COMPACT_ATOMS: atom_id res chain seq x y z
N MET A 1 28.12 19.08 -5.63
CA MET A 1 26.66 19.21 -5.81
C MET A 1 26.15 17.80 -6.00
N ALA A 2 25.76 17.14 -4.92
CA ALA A 2 25.23 15.79 -4.97
C ALA A 2 23.71 15.89 -5.19
N ASN A 3 23.24 15.26 -6.25
CA ASN A 3 21.82 15.17 -6.60
C ASN A 3 21.29 13.93 -5.85
N GLU A 4 20.58 14.15 -4.74
CA GLU A 4 19.98 13.06 -3.95
C GLU A 4 18.63 12.68 -4.57
N GLU A 5 18.66 11.69 -5.46
CA GLU A 5 17.48 10.95 -5.90
C GLU A 5 17.11 9.92 -4.82
N ASN A 6 16.43 10.37 -3.75
CA ASN A 6 15.79 9.47 -2.80
C ASN A 6 14.49 8.91 -3.40
N GLY A 7 14.65 8.04 -4.39
CA GLY A 7 13.62 7.10 -4.80
C GLY A 7 13.43 6.08 -3.69
N PHE A 8 12.29 6.13 -3.01
CA PHE A 8 11.89 5.11 -2.05
C PHE A 8 11.58 3.82 -2.84
N ASP A 9 12.62 3.02 -3.08
CA ASP A 9 12.55 1.75 -3.80
C ASP A 9 11.82 0.73 -2.91
N CYS A 10 10.49 0.74 -3.01
CA CYS A 10 9.65 -0.32 -2.47
C CYS A 10 10.02 -1.60 -3.22
N ALA A 11 10.58 -2.59 -2.52
CA ALA A 11 11.11 -3.85 -3.01
C ALA A 11 10.04 -4.81 -3.60
N SER A 12 9.12 -4.28 -4.39
CA SER A 12 8.11 -5.00 -5.17
C SER A 12 8.06 -4.48 -6.62
N CYS A 13 9.17 -3.95 -7.15
CA CYS A 13 9.27 -3.44 -8.51
C CYS A 13 10.45 -3.99 -9.34
N THR A 14 11.09 -5.09 -8.94
CA THR A 14 12.00 -5.84 -9.83
C THR A 14 11.30 -7.07 -10.38
N GLU A 15 10.63 -6.90 -11.52
CA GLU A 15 10.33 -8.03 -12.41
C GLU A 15 11.66 -8.51 -13.02
N GLY A 16 12.30 -9.48 -12.36
CA GLY A 16 13.60 -9.99 -12.81
C GLY A 16 14.15 -11.11 -11.94
N SER A 17 13.81 -12.35 -12.29
CA SER A 17 14.59 -13.57 -12.06
C SER A 17 14.91 -13.97 -10.62
N GLY A 18 13.91 -14.52 -9.93
CA GLY A 18 14.09 -15.48 -8.85
C GLY A 18 12.89 -16.41 -8.83
N ALA A 19 13.10 -17.70 -9.08
CA ALA A 19 12.04 -18.70 -9.00
C ALA A 19 11.70 -19.02 -7.54
N GLU A 20 11.38 -18.01 -6.75
CA GLU A 20 10.74 -18.22 -5.46
C GLU A 20 9.24 -18.16 -5.75
N ALA A 21 8.62 -19.33 -5.90
CA ALA A 21 7.18 -19.42 -5.83
C ALA A 21 6.80 -18.85 -4.46
N ALA A 22 6.38 -17.58 -4.43
CA ALA A 22 5.67 -17.04 -3.28
C ALA A 22 4.43 -17.91 -3.15
N GLU A 23 4.52 -18.96 -2.32
CA GLU A 23 3.36 -19.71 -1.91
C GLU A 23 2.41 -18.66 -1.32
N CYS A 24 1.33 -18.37 -2.04
CA CYS A 24 0.27 -17.52 -1.57
C CYS A 24 -0.36 -18.24 -0.37
N ILE A 25 0.25 -18.12 0.81
CA ILE A 25 -0.33 -18.57 2.06
C ILE A 25 -1.69 -17.87 2.13
N VAL A 26 -2.74 -18.66 2.33
CA VAL A 26 -4.08 -18.11 2.57
C VAL A 26 -3.99 -17.28 3.83
N GLN A 27 -3.79 -15.97 3.65
CA GLN A 27 -3.76 -15.05 4.76
C GLN A 27 -5.17 -14.92 5.31
N ASP A 28 -5.23 -14.74 6.63
CA ASP A 28 -6.47 -14.48 7.35
C ASP A 28 -7.27 -13.35 6.67
N LEU A 29 -8.60 -13.37 6.79
CA LEU A 29 -9.47 -12.35 6.19
C LEU A 29 -9.04 -10.95 6.61
N GLU A 30 -8.56 -10.79 7.84
CA GLU A 30 -7.99 -9.54 8.35
C GLU A 30 -6.80 -9.05 7.54
N HIS A 31 -5.86 -9.95 7.24
CA HIS A 31 -4.71 -9.67 6.38
C HIS A 31 -5.08 -9.54 4.90
N ARG A 32 -6.25 -10.04 4.46
CA ARG A 32 -6.74 -9.80 3.08
C ARG A 32 -7.23 -8.38 2.88
N VAL A 33 -7.49 -7.61 3.93
CA VAL A 33 -8.08 -6.26 3.83
C VAL A 33 -7.09 -5.20 4.32
N ILE A 34 -5.82 -5.38 3.96
CA ILE A 34 -4.75 -4.42 4.21
C ILE A 34 -4.31 -3.74 2.91
N PRO A 35 -3.79 -2.51 2.97
CA PRO A 35 -3.06 -1.93 1.86
C PRO A 35 -1.80 -2.78 1.55
N VAL A 36 -1.44 -2.90 0.28
CA VAL A 36 -0.22 -3.60 -0.20
C VAL A 36 0.69 -2.70 -1.03
N GLY A 37 0.52 -1.39 -0.86
CA GLY A 37 1.30 -0.37 -1.56
C GLY A 37 0.56 0.95 -1.67
N THR A 38 1.30 2.01 -1.95
CA THR A 38 0.73 3.35 -2.14
C THR A 38 1.34 4.01 -3.37
N ARG A 39 0.60 4.94 -3.99
CA ARG A 39 1.10 5.78 -5.07
C ARG A 39 0.50 7.18 -4.98
N LYS A 40 1.26 8.18 -5.42
CA LYS A 40 0.80 9.56 -5.56
C LYS A 40 1.04 10.00 -6.99
N LEU A 41 -0.03 10.17 -7.75
CA LEU A 41 0.04 10.75 -9.09
C LEU A 41 -0.04 12.28 -8.99
N ALA A 42 0.66 12.99 -9.88
CA ALA A 42 0.70 14.46 -9.87
C ALA A 42 -0.72 15.04 -9.96
N GLY A 43 -1.06 15.95 -9.03
CA GLY A 43 -2.39 16.59 -8.98
C GLY A 43 -3.53 15.70 -8.49
N GLN A 44 -3.26 14.48 -8.01
CA GLN A 44 -4.29 13.56 -7.52
C GLN A 44 -4.12 13.25 -6.03
N GLU A 45 -5.18 12.73 -5.41
CA GLU A 45 -5.08 12.15 -4.07
C GLU A 45 -4.16 10.91 -4.09
N ARG A 46 -3.50 10.63 -2.97
CA ARG A 46 -2.76 9.37 -2.81
C ARG A 46 -3.74 8.20 -2.90
N GLN A 47 -3.31 7.17 -3.61
CA GLN A 47 -4.06 5.93 -3.75
C GLN A 47 -3.34 4.79 -3.05
N TYR A 48 -4.11 3.85 -2.55
CA TYR A 48 -3.69 2.68 -1.81
C TYR A 48 -4.10 1.44 -2.60
N ARG A 49 -3.17 0.50 -2.74
CA ARG A 49 -3.37 -0.74 -3.47
C ARG A 49 -4.02 -1.75 -2.52
N THR A 50 -5.15 -2.32 -2.90
CA THR A 50 -5.76 -3.44 -2.17
C THR A 50 -5.07 -4.75 -2.54
N THR A 51 -5.26 -5.79 -1.73
CA THR A 51 -4.87 -7.18 -2.05
C THR A 51 -5.51 -7.71 -3.35
N LEU A 52 -6.63 -7.12 -3.78
CA LEU A 52 -7.28 -7.39 -5.07
C LEU A 52 -6.73 -6.53 -6.22
N GLN A 53 -5.56 -5.91 -6.04
CA GLN A 53 -4.86 -5.12 -7.04
C GLN A 53 -5.60 -3.86 -7.52
N LYS A 54 -6.55 -3.35 -6.72
CA LYS A 54 -7.28 -2.11 -7.02
C LYS A 54 -6.61 -0.92 -6.35
N TRP A 55 -6.52 0.20 -7.05
CA TRP A 55 -6.05 1.47 -6.51
C TRP A 55 -7.25 2.30 -6.07
N LEU A 56 -7.32 2.62 -4.78
CA LEU A 56 -8.42 3.35 -4.17
C LEU A 56 -7.89 4.57 -3.42
N THR A 57 -8.62 5.68 -3.42
CA THR A 57 -8.39 6.78 -2.45
C THR A 57 -8.59 6.30 -1.02
N ARG A 58 -8.20 7.11 0.00
CA ARG A 58 -8.39 6.72 1.41
C ARG A 58 -9.87 6.46 1.72
N ALA A 59 -10.75 7.36 1.27
CA ALA A 59 -12.19 7.23 1.48
C ALA A 59 -12.77 5.99 0.81
N GLU A 60 -12.37 5.71 -0.43
CA GLU A 60 -12.81 4.51 -1.15
C GLU A 60 -12.30 3.22 -0.49
N PHE A 61 -11.06 3.23 0.02
CA PHE A 61 -10.48 2.08 0.71
C PHE A 61 -11.27 1.74 1.97
N ILE A 62 -11.61 2.73 2.80
CA ILE A 62 -12.41 2.52 4.03
C ILE A 62 -13.79 1.94 3.69
N VAL A 63 -14.43 2.44 2.62
CA VAL A 63 -15.72 1.90 2.15
C VAL A 63 -15.56 0.47 1.65
N TRP A 64 -14.50 0.18 0.89
CA TRP A 64 -14.20 -1.14 0.39
C TRP A 64 -13.94 -2.13 1.53
N SER A 65 -13.09 -1.76 2.50
CA SER A 65 -12.78 -2.61 3.64
C SER A 65 -14.05 -2.93 4.40
N LYS A 66 -14.92 -1.94 4.63
CA LYS A 66 -16.17 -2.12 5.40
C LYS A 66 -17.10 -3.14 4.74
N LYS A 67 -17.10 -3.21 3.40
CA LYS A 67 -17.83 -4.25 2.64
C LYS A 67 -17.24 -5.64 2.81
N GLN A 68 -15.98 -5.75 3.20
CA GLN A 68 -15.31 -6.99 3.60
C GLN A 68 -15.42 -7.27 5.11
N SER A 69 -16.33 -6.57 5.81
CA SER A 69 -16.54 -6.68 7.25
C SER A 69 -15.37 -6.19 8.13
N LEU A 70 -14.46 -5.37 7.57
CA LEU A 70 -13.32 -4.81 8.29
C LEU A 70 -13.26 -3.29 8.12
N GLN A 71 -13.00 -2.51 9.15
CA GLN A 71 -12.92 -1.05 9.03
C GLN A 71 -11.46 -0.61 9.12
N ILE A 72 -10.75 -0.69 8.00
CA ILE A 72 -9.32 -0.42 7.94
C ILE A 72 -9.07 0.95 7.30
N ASP A 73 -8.30 1.77 8.00
CA ASP A 73 -7.73 2.97 7.43
C ASP A 73 -6.40 2.63 6.75
N PRO A 74 -6.26 2.84 5.42
CA PRO A 74 -5.04 2.43 4.71
C PRO A 74 -3.79 3.23 5.09
N VAL A 75 -3.93 4.26 5.95
CA VAL A 75 -2.78 4.92 6.60
C VAL A 75 -1.98 3.95 7.47
N CYS A 76 -2.58 2.85 7.94
CA CYS A 76 -1.91 1.78 8.67
C CYS A 76 -0.66 1.23 7.94
N TRP A 77 -0.62 1.35 6.60
CA TRP A 77 0.57 1.05 5.78
C TRP A 77 1.84 1.75 6.29
N PHE A 78 1.72 3.02 6.67
CA PHE A 78 2.85 3.81 7.15
C PHE A 78 3.02 3.71 8.67
N THR A 79 1.91 3.71 9.43
CA THR A 79 1.95 3.82 10.89
C THR A 79 2.14 2.50 11.61
N GLU A 80 1.38 1.47 11.23
CA GLU A 80 1.34 0.17 11.93
C GLU A 80 2.24 -0.86 11.25
N MET A 81 2.28 -0.86 9.92
CA MET A 81 3.11 -1.77 9.12
C MET A 81 4.55 -1.27 8.97
N GLY A 82 4.81 0.00 9.30
CA GLY A 82 6.15 0.58 9.27
C GLY A 82 6.76 0.72 7.87
N HIS A 83 5.95 0.73 6.81
CA HIS A 83 6.45 0.91 5.45
C HIS A 83 6.80 2.38 5.19
N GLY A 84 8.01 2.76 5.63
CA GLY A 84 8.62 4.04 5.34
C GLY A 84 8.07 5.22 6.14
N PRO A 85 8.65 6.42 5.93
CA PRO A 85 8.15 7.63 6.57
C PRO A 85 6.73 7.95 6.09
N VAL A 86 5.90 8.48 6.99
CA VAL A 86 4.56 8.98 6.64
C VAL A 86 4.74 10.19 5.70
N PRO A 87 4.23 10.15 4.46
CA PRO A 87 4.34 11.27 3.53
C PRO A 87 3.56 12.50 4.02
N ASP A 88 4.02 13.71 3.70
CA ASP A 88 3.36 14.98 4.12
C ASP A 88 1.89 15.09 3.67
N ASP A 89 1.53 14.40 2.58
CA ASP A 89 0.16 14.41 2.06
C ASP A 89 -0.78 13.45 2.80
N VAL A 90 -0.26 12.64 3.72
CA VAL A 90 -1.03 11.73 4.57
C VAL A 90 -1.33 12.40 5.90
N LYS A 91 -2.61 12.72 6.12
CA LYS A 91 -3.10 13.23 7.40
C LYS A 91 -3.38 12.05 8.33
N LEU A 92 -2.82 12.05 9.54
CA LEU A 92 -3.11 11.03 10.56
C LEU A 92 -4.51 11.26 11.14
#